data_AF-A0AAP5IG41-F1
#
_entry.id   AF-A0AAP5IG41-F1
#
_cell.length_a   1.000
_cell.length_b   1.000
_cell.length_c   1.000
_cell.angle_alpha   90.00
_cell.angle_beta   90.00
_cell.angle_gamma   90.00
#
_symmetry.space_group_name_H-M   'P 1'
#
loop_
_entity.id
_entity.type
_entity.pdbx_description
1 polymer ?
#
loop_
_entity_poly.entity_id
_entity_poly.type
_entity_poly.pdbx_seq_one_letter_code
_entity_poly.pdbx_strand_id
1 'polypeptide(L)'
;MARKAENAGGQFTKFSTQTTALSQTHLDGTRVKKSLSERVHHDATGITMHRDIFSAYLARYVNEDQTLSVQDAACQYPGMEPTLLEAWERFKQSANQVSAPERGKTHSPLERISNKVETTQPDKPVGLKVEG
;
A
#
# COMPACT_ATOMS: atom_id res chain seq x y z
N MET A 1 -2.28 5.61 13.08
CA MET A 1 -0.85 5.50 12.70
C MET A 1 0.07 5.98 13.81
N ALA A 2 -0.13 7.19 14.37
CA ALA A 2 0.66 7.70 15.50
C ALA A 2 0.89 6.68 16.64
N ARG A 3 -0.20 6.14 17.22
CA ARG A 3 -0.12 5.09 18.25
C ARG A 3 0.68 3.84 17.85
N LYS A 4 0.67 3.46 16.56
CA LYS A 4 1.44 2.30 16.08
C LYS A 4 2.93 2.63 15.93
N ALA A 5 3.26 3.84 15.49
CA ALA A 5 4.64 4.30 15.40
C ALA A 5 5.26 4.41 16.80
N GLU A 6 4.55 5.04 17.73
CA GLU A 6 4.97 5.20 19.13
C GLU A 6 5.21 3.84 19.81
N ASN A 7 4.29 2.88 19.63
CA ASN A 7 4.44 1.53 20.17
C ASN A 7 5.65 0.77 19.60
N ALA A 8 6.14 1.14 18.42
CA ALA A 8 7.32 0.57 17.79
C ALA A 8 8.61 1.38 18.07
N GLY A 9 8.55 2.40 18.93
CA GLY A 9 9.66 3.31 19.21
C GLY A 9 9.93 4.34 18.10
N GLY A 10 9.02 4.49 17.13
CA GLY A 10 9.11 5.47 16.06
C GLY A 10 8.46 6.81 16.41
N GLN A 11 8.82 7.85 15.65
CA GLN A 11 8.23 9.18 15.74
C GLN A 11 7.21 9.40 14.62
N PHE A 12 6.14 10.15 14.91
CA PHE A 12 5.15 10.55 13.92
C PHE A 12 5.12 12.08 13.76
N THR A 13 5.75 12.57 12.70
CA THR A 13 5.79 14.01 12.38
C THR A 13 4.68 14.35 11.40
N LYS A 14 3.82 15.30 11.79
CA LYS A 14 2.78 15.84 10.91
C LYS A 14 3.27 17.13 10.26
N PHE A 15 3.03 17.27 8.97
CA PHE A 15 3.22 18.52 8.24
C PHE A 15 2.00 18.81 7.37
N SER A 16 1.71 20.08 7.16
CA SER A 16 0.59 20.52 6.33
C SER A 16 0.84 20.19 4.86
N THR A 17 -0.13 19.52 4.24
CA THR A 17 -0.10 19.17 2.82
C THR A 17 -0.29 20.38 1.91
N GLN A 18 -0.94 21.43 2.41
CA GLN A 18 -1.20 22.66 1.65
C GLN A 18 0.03 23.57 1.59
N THR A 19 0.78 23.68 2.68
CA THR A 19 1.95 24.59 2.75
C THR A 19 3.18 23.98 2.08
N THR A 20 3.39 22.68 2.27
CA THR A 20 4.56 21.96 1.74
C THR A 20 4.42 21.63 0.25
N ALA A 21 3.19 21.35 -0.22
CA ALA A 21 2.85 21.06 -1.61
C ALA A 21 3.82 20.07 -2.31
N LEU A 22 4.29 19.05 -1.58
CA LEU A 22 5.40 18.17 -1.99
C LEU A 22 5.19 17.48 -3.35
N SER A 23 3.94 17.20 -3.72
CA SER A 23 3.60 16.59 -5.00
C SER A 23 3.80 17.51 -6.21
N GLN A 24 3.96 18.81 -5.96
CA GLN A 24 4.13 19.88 -6.95
C GLN A 24 5.54 20.46 -6.94
N THR A 25 6.29 20.31 -5.84
CA THR A 25 7.60 20.94 -5.65
C THR A 25 8.71 20.15 -6.33
N HIS A 26 9.60 20.85 -7.02
CA HIS A 26 10.81 20.32 -7.64
C HIS A 26 12.05 20.53 -6.76
N LEU A 27 13.18 19.91 -7.11
CA LEU A 27 14.46 20.10 -6.42
C LEU A 27 15.05 21.51 -6.57
N ASP A 28 14.67 22.25 -7.62
CA ASP A 28 15.02 23.66 -7.76
C ASP A 28 14.09 24.59 -6.95
N GLY A 29 13.08 24.03 -6.29
CA GLY A 29 12.13 24.75 -5.45
C GLY A 29 10.93 25.34 -6.19
N THR A 30 10.91 25.25 -7.52
CA THR A 30 9.71 25.60 -8.30
C THR A 30 8.54 24.66 -7.97
N ARG A 31 7.32 25.18 -8.14
CA ARG A 31 6.09 24.44 -7.90
C ARG A 31 5.27 24.39 -9.18
N VAL A 32 5.03 23.18 -9.68
CA VAL A 32 4.23 22.96 -10.90
C VAL A 32 2.97 22.20 -10.51
N LYS A 33 1.81 22.80 -10.81
CA LYS A 33 0.52 22.16 -10.58
C LYS A 33 0.32 21.04 -11.59
N LYS A 34 0.11 19.83 -11.09
CA LYS A 34 -0.06 18.61 -11.89
C LYS A 34 -1.50 18.12 -11.80
N SER A 35 -1.99 17.44 -12.84
CA SER A 35 -3.30 16.80 -12.76
C SER A 35 -3.25 15.61 -11.80
N LEU A 36 -4.37 15.25 -11.16
CA LEU A 36 -4.37 14.13 -10.20
C LEU A 36 -3.98 12.80 -10.86
N SER A 37 -4.33 12.66 -12.15
CA SER A 37 -4.02 11.51 -13.01
C SER A 37 -2.53 11.42 -13.37
N GLU A 38 -1.79 12.51 -13.25
CA GLU A 38 -0.36 12.55 -13.53
C GLU A 38 0.41 12.00 -12.33
N ARG A 39 0.77 10.71 -12.42
CA ARG A 39 1.48 9.95 -11.39
C ARG A 39 2.99 9.96 -11.56
N VAL A 40 3.49 10.42 -12.70
CA VAL A 40 4.91 10.61 -12.96
C VAL A 40 5.27 12.05 -12.63
N HIS A 41 6.35 12.23 -11.87
CA HIS A 41 6.94 13.52 -11.58
C HIS A 41 8.06 13.79 -12.57
N HIS A 42 7.90 14.84 -13.37
CA HIS A 42 8.96 15.42 -14.18
C HIS A 42 9.45 16.68 -13.49
N ASP A 43 10.72 16.66 -13.10
CA ASP A 43 11.41 17.77 -12.45
C ASP A 43 12.12 18.64 -13.50
N ALA A 44 12.25 19.94 -13.23
CA ALA A 44 12.97 20.87 -14.12
C ALA A 44 14.46 20.53 -14.24
N THR A 45 15.03 19.85 -13.24
CA THR A 45 16.41 19.35 -13.22
C THR A 45 16.62 18.09 -14.07
N GLY A 46 15.57 17.52 -14.65
CA GLY A 46 15.62 16.33 -15.52
C GLY A 46 15.26 15.01 -14.83
N ILE A 47 14.95 15.05 -13.52
CA ILE A 47 14.56 13.86 -12.75
C ILE A 47 13.16 13.40 -13.18
N THR A 48 13.02 12.09 -13.42
CA THR A 48 11.72 11.47 -13.74
C THR A 48 11.47 10.23 -12.89
N MET A 49 10.46 10.27 -12.00
CA MET A 49 10.08 9.14 -11.14
C MET A 49 8.61 9.21 -10.68
N HIS A 50 8.14 8.26 -9.87
CA HIS A 50 6.78 8.34 -9.31
C HIS A 50 6.61 9.59 -8.44
N ARG A 51 5.47 10.25 -8.57
CA ARG A 51 5.09 11.39 -7.73
C ARG A 51 5.13 11.07 -6.24
N ASP A 52 4.64 9.90 -5.84
CA ASP A 52 4.57 9.54 -4.42
C ASP A 52 5.95 9.14 -3.86
N ILE A 53 6.84 8.57 -4.68
CA ILE A 53 8.23 8.27 -4.28
C ILE A 53 8.96 9.59 -4.05
N PHE A 54 8.85 10.52 -4.99
CA PHE A 54 9.49 11.82 -4.89
C PHE A 54 8.93 12.65 -3.72
N SER A 55 7.61 12.65 -3.53
CA SER A 55 6.97 13.36 -2.40
C SER A 55 7.40 12.77 -1.05
N ALA A 56 7.56 11.44 -0.94
CA ALA A 56 8.05 10.80 0.26
C ALA A 56 9.52 11.15 0.55
N TYR A 57 10.34 11.29 -0.49
CA TYR A 57 11.70 11.78 -0.36
C TYR A 57 11.73 13.22 0.18
N LEU A 58 10.99 14.14 -0.42
CA LEU A 58 10.92 15.53 0.03
C LEU A 58 10.37 15.68 1.47
N ALA A 59 9.46 14.79 1.88
CA ALA A 59 8.91 14.79 3.23
C ALA A 59 9.97 14.66 4.34
N ARG A 60 11.14 14.10 4.02
CA ARG A 60 12.26 13.96 4.97
C ARG A 60 12.96 15.29 5.28
N TYR A 61 12.77 16.30 4.44
CA TYR A 61 13.42 17.61 4.53
C TYR A 61 12.42 18.71 4.91
N VAL A 62 11.26 18.33 5.45
CA VAL A 62 10.31 19.27 6.03
C VAL A 62 10.74 19.59 7.46
N ASN A 63 10.99 20.86 7.72
CA ASN A 63 11.39 21.40 9.01
C ASN A 63 10.20 21.44 9.99
N GLU A 64 10.50 21.68 11.26
CA GLU A 64 9.49 21.78 12.33
C GLU A 64 8.49 22.94 12.11
N ASP A 65 8.92 24.00 11.42
CA ASP A 65 8.08 25.13 11.03
C ASP A 65 7.19 24.83 9.79
N GLN A 66 7.16 23.56 9.35
CA GLN A 66 6.42 23.08 8.18
C GLN A 66 6.89 23.66 6.85
N THR A 67 8.11 24.19 6.79
CA THR A 67 8.77 24.60 5.55
C THR A 67 9.60 23.46 4.98
N LEU A 68 9.67 23.37 3.65
CA LEU A 68 10.53 22.41 2.97
C LEU A 68 11.92 23.04 2.77
N SER A 69 12.96 22.39 3.29
CA SER A 69 14.34 22.74 2.96
C SER A 69 14.74 22.13 1.61
N VAL A 70 14.46 22.89 0.54
CA VAL A 70 14.80 22.49 -0.84
C VAL A 70 16.31 22.34 -1.00
N GLN A 71 17.10 23.20 -0.36
CA GLN A 71 18.56 23.14 -0.43
C GLN A 71 19.11 21.84 0.16
N ASP A 72 18.61 21.41 1.32
CA ASP A 72 19.04 20.15 1.93
C ASP A 72 18.62 18.95 1.10
N ALA A 73 17.41 18.97 0.55
CA ALA A 73 16.96 17.95 -0.39
C ALA A 73 17.88 17.89 -1.62
N ALA A 74 18.17 19.03 -2.27
CA ALA A 74 19.04 19.07 -3.44
C ALA A 74 20.46 18.57 -3.13
N CYS A 75 21.03 18.96 -1.98
CA CYS A 75 22.36 18.51 -1.55
C CYS A 75 22.43 17.00 -1.31
N GLN A 76 21.36 16.41 -0.77
CA GLN A 76 21.33 14.99 -0.40
C GLN A 76 20.83 14.07 -1.52
N TYR A 77 20.20 14.63 -2.56
CA TYR A 77 19.63 13.87 -3.66
C TYR A 77 20.65 12.94 -4.35
N PRO A 78 21.88 13.38 -4.70
CA PRO A 78 22.86 12.50 -5.37
C PRO A 78 23.19 11.23 -4.59
N GLY A 79 23.20 11.29 -3.25
CA GLY A 79 23.44 10.13 -2.40
C GLY A 79 22.25 9.17 -2.31
N MET A 80 21.03 9.67 -2.52
CA MET A 80 19.79 8.91 -2.41
C MET A 80 19.22 8.46 -3.76
N GLU A 81 19.63 9.10 -4.85
CA GLU A 81 19.15 8.86 -6.21
C GLU A 81 19.11 7.37 -6.58
N PRO A 82 20.16 6.55 -6.37
CA PRO A 82 20.13 5.13 -6.75
C PRO A 82 18.99 4.37 -6.07
N THR A 83 18.75 4.64 -4.78
CA THR A 83 17.66 4.00 -4.01
C THR A 83 16.29 4.45 -4.51
N LEU A 84 16.13 5.72 -4.84
CA LEU A 84 14.88 6.26 -5.37
C LEU A 84 14.55 5.68 -6.75
N LEU A 85 15.56 5.58 -7.62
CA LEU A 85 15.41 4.96 -8.94
C LEU A 85 15.10 3.47 -8.85
N GLU A 86 15.74 2.74 -7.94
CA GLU A 86 15.44 1.32 -7.70
C GLU A 86 14.00 1.13 -7.21
N ALA A 87 13.54 1.97 -6.28
CA ALA A 87 12.15 1.95 -5.81
C ALA A 87 11.17 2.22 -6.95
N TRP A 88 11.50 3.16 -7.85
CA TRP A 88 10.68 3.44 -9.03
C TRP A 88 10.67 2.28 -10.03
N GLU A 89 11.81 1.65 -10.27
CA GLU A 89 11.93 0.48 -11.13
C GLU A 89 11.09 -0.69 -10.61
N ARG A 90 11.19 -0.99 -9.32
CA ARG A 90 10.35 -2.02 -8.67
C ARG A 90 8.86 -1.74 -8.81
N PHE A 91 8.45 -0.47 -8.67
CA PHE A 91 7.05 -0.08 -8.86
C PHE A 91 6.56 -0.37 -10.29
N LYS A 92 7.36 -0.07 -11.32
CA LYS A 92 7.00 -0.38 -12.71
C LYS A 92 6.84 -1.89 -12.93
N GLN A 93 7.74 -2.68 -12.35
CA GLN A 93 7.68 -4.14 -12.44
C GLN A 93 6.45 -4.73 -11.76
N SER A 94 6.12 -4.27 -10.55
CA SER A 94 4.94 -4.74 -9.81
C SER A 94 3.64 -4.34 -10.50
N ALA A 95 3.53 -3.10 -11.00
CA ALA A 95 2.37 -2.65 -11.76
C ALA A 95 2.12 -3.51 -13.01
N ASN A 96 3.18 -4.01 -13.65
CA ASN A 96 3.08 -4.89 -14.81
C ASN A 96 2.63 -6.31 -14.46
N GLN A 97 2.99 -6.84 -13.27
CA GLN A 97 2.60 -8.19 -12.86
C GLN A 97 1.11 -8.34 -12.53
N VAL A 98 0.44 -7.29 -12.06
CA VAL A 98 -1.01 -7.31 -11.78
C VAL A 98 -1.85 -7.33 -13.07
N SER A 99 -1.23 -7.15 -14.23
CA SER A 99 -1.90 -7.23 -15.55
C SER A 99 -1.91 -8.63 -16.15
N ALA A 100 -1.23 -9.62 -15.55
CA ALA A 100 -1.41 -11.01 -15.90
C ALA A 100 -2.63 -11.55 -15.16
N PRO A 101 -3.62 -12.18 -15.84
CA PRO A 101 -4.76 -12.76 -15.14
C PRO A 101 -4.23 -13.87 -14.25
N GLU A 102 -4.30 -13.69 -12.93
CA GLU A 102 -4.20 -14.80 -12.00
C GLU A 102 -5.32 -15.78 -12.34
N ARG A 103 -4.97 -16.82 -13.09
CA ARG A 103 -5.84 -17.96 -13.35
C ARG A 103 -6.28 -18.48 -11.99
N GLY A 104 -7.56 -18.31 -11.69
CA GLY A 104 -8.15 -18.62 -10.39
C GLY A 104 -7.62 -19.94 -9.86
N LYS A 105 -6.88 -19.87 -8.75
CA LYS A 105 -6.67 -21.04 -7.91
C LYS A 105 -8.00 -21.29 -7.22
N THR A 106 -8.85 -22.05 -7.89
CA THR A 106 -10.05 -22.65 -7.31
C THR A 106 -9.62 -23.43 -6.08
N HIS A 107 -9.84 -22.86 -4.90
CA HIS A 107 -9.82 -23.63 -3.68
C HIS A 107 -10.94 -24.66 -3.80
N SER A 108 -10.59 -25.93 -4.00
CA SER A 108 -11.54 -27.05 -3.92
C SER A 108 -12.23 -27.02 -2.55
N PRO A 109 -13.56 -26.84 -2.47
CA PRO A 109 -14.28 -26.91 -1.21
C PRO A 109 -14.54 -28.38 -0.90
N LEU A 110 -13.59 -29.04 -0.24
CA LEU A 110 -13.82 -30.34 0.38
C LEU A 110 -13.66 -30.24 1.89
N GLU A 111 -14.54 -29.47 2.54
CA GLU A 111 -14.83 -29.62 3.97
C GLU A 111 -16.33 -29.44 4.19
N ARG A 112 -17.11 -30.48 3.84
CA ARG A 112 -18.51 -30.60 4.26
C ARG A 112 -18.51 -31.24 5.64
N ILE A 113 -18.39 -30.39 6.66
CA ILE A 113 -18.62 -30.74 8.06
C ILE A 113 -20.06 -31.24 8.18
N SER A 114 -20.22 -32.52 8.52
CA SER A 114 -21.50 -33.22 8.61
C SER A 114 -22.14 -32.97 9.97
N ASN A 115 -23.05 -32.01 10.04
CA ASN A 115 -23.84 -31.75 11.23
C ASN A 115 -25.00 -32.77 11.27
N LYS A 116 -24.82 -33.93 11.92
CA LYS A 116 -25.94 -34.83 12.22
C LYS A 116 -26.57 -34.37 13.55
N VAL A 117 -27.61 -33.54 13.44
CA VAL A 117 -28.50 -33.23 14.55
C VAL A 117 -29.36 -34.47 14.81
N GLU A 118 -29.12 -35.11 15.94
CA GLU A 118 -29.90 -36.23 16.45
C GLU A 118 -30.99 -35.68 17.37
N THR A 119 -32.23 -35.59 16.86
CA THR A 119 -33.42 -35.34 17.67
C THR A 119 -34.16 -36.66 17.85
N THR A 120 -34.09 -37.16 19.08
CA THR A 120 -34.91 -38.22 19.66
C THR A 120 -36.40 -37.84 19.64
N GLN A 121 -37.28 -38.74 19.19
CA GLN A 121 -38.36 -39.34 20.00
C GLN A 121 -39.20 -40.38 19.21
N PRO A 122 -39.89 -41.31 19.90
CA PRO A 122 -40.14 -42.67 19.45
C PRO A 122 -41.63 -43.01 19.21
N ASP A 123 -41.94 -43.93 18.29
CA ASP A 123 -43.25 -44.61 18.27
C ASP A 123 -43.16 -46.06 17.77
N LYS A 124 -43.22 -46.95 18.76
CA LYS A 124 -43.85 -48.28 18.94
C LYS A 124 -44.20 -49.24 17.77
N PRO A 125 -44.32 -50.56 18.08
CA PRO A 125 -44.03 -51.66 17.18
C PRO A 125 -45.28 -52.34 16.59
N VAL A 126 -45.11 -53.08 15.49
CA VAL A 126 -46.06 -54.14 15.09
C VAL A 126 -45.28 -55.39 14.68
N GLY A 127 -45.59 -56.51 15.33
CA GLY A 127 -45.02 -57.82 15.04
C GLY A 127 -45.96 -58.68 14.20
N LEU A 128 -45.40 -59.68 13.51
CA LEU A 128 -45.96 -60.97 13.07
C LEU A 128 -44.95 -61.56 12.05
N LYS A 129 -44.60 -62.85 11.95
CA LYS A 129 -44.74 -64.09 12.73
C LYS A 129 -44.00 -65.17 11.89
N VAL A 130 -43.31 -66.10 12.55
CA VAL A 130 -42.97 -67.52 12.22
C VAL A 130 -42.52 -67.93 10.81
N GLU A 131 -41.46 -68.74 10.71
CA GLU A 131 -41.47 -70.22 10.50
C GLU A 131 -40.03 -70.74 10.32
N GLY A 132 -39.76 -71.96 10.80
CA GLY A 132 -38.53 -72.73 10.54
C GLY A 132 -37.82 -73.24 11.78
#